data_AF-A0AAU5HRU1-F1
#
_entry.id   AF-A0AAU5HRU1-F1
#
_cell.length_a   1.000
_cell.length_b   1.000
_cell.length_c   1.000
_cell.angle_alpha   90.00
_cell.angle_beta   90.00
_cell.angle_gamma   90.00
#
_symmetry.space_group_name_H-M   'P 1'
#
loop_
_entity.id
_entity.type
_entity.pdbx_description
1 polymer ?
#
loop_
_entity_poly.entity_id
_entity_poly.type
_entity_poly.pdbx_seq_one_letter_code
_entity_poly.pdbx_strand_id
1 'polypeptide(L)'
;MTYVVTVDAHISESTPEMDPLQRAGAVALIEDGFDSVEAIEGPDGMEVDLLDTIVAVYPGGALLKVFVDAPALEFAEESVRSVVGELLERSELLADWQIERCEVELHPELAQESLAAADGPDAPPDDPADRKARHIERSTAEDDSEGYDAEAKAEAVRGQMLALADDLRSFPPVMFGVLDDEDDEDEDGDTEFAVSPEDAKLAAGALVYATDILVDELFQDVQTLTEEDTTVAECDGPLWHFEDLPERYALQYDARFARRFLVTVIAMTTRFTDGSFQQLSCVAEELALKLLLTETNVTLETFGLLDDGVSAALDSFADNVYEDMDHEWLYDDSMDGIDESAVGAALRVAPMAFKAWFTPFNEGRYVHPSAADEPEGAAQ
;
A
#
# COMPACT_ATOMS: atom_id res chain seq x y z
N MET A 1 6.74 21.81 -4.12
CA MET A 1 6.87 20.47 -3.53
C MET A 1 6.12 19.51 -4.45
N THR A 2 6.68 18.34 -4.71
CA THR A 2 6.00 17.33 -5.54
C THR A 2 4.92 16.63 -4.73
N TYR A 3 3.72 16.56 -5.29
CA TYR A 3 2.57 15.84 -4.72
C TYR A 3 2.07 14.80 -5.72
N VAL A 4 1.60 13.66 -5.19
CA VAL A 4 0.91 12.64 -5.95
C VAL A 4 -0.57 12.73 -5.64
N VAL A 5 -1.39 13.00 -6.66
CA VAL A 5 -2.84 13.09 -6.51
C VAL A 5 -3.50 11.87 -7.14
N THR A 6 -4.16 11.08 -6.32
CA THR A 6 -4.99 9.95 -6.74
C THR A 6 -6.38 10.46 -7.10
N VAL A 7 -6.82 10.21 -8.33
CA VAL A 7 -8.17 10.56 -8.80
C VAL A 7 -8.90 9.31 -9.26
N ASP A 8 -10.04 9.01 -8.64
CA ASP A 8 -10.94 7.95 -9.08
C ASP A 8 -12.17 8.56 -9.77
N ALA A 9 -12.34 8.23 -11.05
CA ALA A 9 -13.42 8.72 -11.88
C ALA A 9 -14.28 7.57 -12.40
N HIS A 10 -15.59 7.62 -12.13
CA HIS A 10 -16.53 6.55 -12.44
C HIS A 10 -17.49 6.92 -13.57
N ILE A 11 -17.90 5.94 -14.36
CA ILE A 11 -19.07 6.09 -15.24
C ILE A 11 -20.35 6.11 -14.38
N SER A 12 -21.30 6.97 -14.74
CA SER A 12 -22.62 6.96 -14.10
C SER A 12 -23.21 5.54 -14.05
N GLU A 13 -23.80 5.14 -12.92
CA GLU A 13 -24.44 3.82 -12.69
C GLU A 13 -25.47 3.39 -13.77
N SER A 14 -25.97 4.36 -14.54
CA SER A 14 -26.90 4.12 -15.65
C SER A 14 -26.23 3.68 -16.97
N THR A 15 -24.90 3.72 -17.02
CA THR A 15 -24.07 3.40 -18.19
C THR A 15 -23.53 1.97 -18.07
N PRO A 16 -23.61 1.15 -19.12
CA PRO A 16 -23.02 -0.19 -19.09
C PRO A 16 -21.49 -0.12 -18.97
N GLU A 17 -20.92 -1.09 -18.24
CA GLU A 17 -19.47 -1.26 -18.10
C GLU A 17 -18.74 -1.30 -19.45
N MET A 18 -17.52 -0.75 -19.45
CA MET A 18 -16.69 -0.67 -20.64
C MET A 18 -16.12 -2.03 -21.04
N ASP A 19 -16.27 -2.35 -22.32
CA ASP A 19 -15.57 -3.46 -22.96
C ASP A 19 -14.05 -3.15 -23.13
N PRO A 20 -13.21 -4.16 -23.45
CA PRO A 20 -11.77 -3.94 -23.59
C PRO A 20 -11.35 -2.89 -24.62
N LEU A 21 -12.12 -2.71 -25.70
CA LEU A 21 -11.83 -1.70 -26.72
C LEU A 21 -12.21 -0.30 -26.23
N GLN A 22 -13.34 -0.17 -25.54
CA GLN A 22 -13.77 1.07 -24.91
C GLN A 22 -12.75 1.51 -23.85
N ARG A 23 -12.22 0.58 -23.04
CA ARG A 23 -11.18 0.89 -22.05
C ARG A 23 -9.89 1.41 -22.69
N ALA A 24 -9.42 0.76 -23.77
CA ALA A 24 -8.25 1.24 -24.50
C ALA A 24 -8.48 2.63 -25.13
N GLY A 25 -9.71 2.91 -25.58
CA GLY A 25 -10.10 4.23 -26.08
C GLY A 25 -10.12 5.29 -24.98
N ALA A 26 -10.63 4.96 -23.79
CA ALA A 26 -10.66 5.86 -22.64
C ALA A 26 -9.24 6.22 -22.17
N VAL A 27 -8.32 5.24 -22.07
CA VAL A 27 -6.90 5.49 -21.77
C VAL A 27 -6.34 6.52 -22.73
N ALA A 28 -6.47 6.28 -24.04
CA ALA A 28 -5.91 7.17 -25.05
C ALA A 28 -6.51 8.58 -25.03
N LEU A 29 -7.80 8.73 -24.71
CA LEU A 29 -8.45 10.04 -24.59
C LEU A 29 -7.96 10.83 -23.37
N ILE A 30 -7.73 10.14 -22.25
CA ILE A 30 -7.28 10.76 -21.02
C ILE A 30 -5.79 11.13 -21.13
N GLU A 31 -4.94 10.24 -21.65
CA GLU A 31 -3.52 10.50 -21.91
C GLU A 31 -3.33 11.67 -22.90
N ASP A 32 -4.02 11.67 -24.05
CA ASP A 32 -3.97 12.78 -25.02
C ASP A 32 -4.51 14.09 -24.42
N GLY A 33 -5.45 13.96 -23.48
CA GLY A 33 -5.95 15.05 -22.67
C GLY A 33 -4.82 15.71 -21.86
N PHE A 34 -4.13 14.94 -21.04
CA PHE A 34 -3.01 15.41 -20.22
C PHE A 34 -1.82 15.91 -21.05
N ASP A 35 -1.47 15.23 -22.15
CA ASP A 35 -0.43 15.68 -23.09
C ASP A 35 -0.72 17.08 -23.67
N SER A 36 -1.98 17.49 -23.69
CA SER A 36 -2.41 18.80 -24.19
C SER A 36 -2.43 19.91 -23.13
N VAL A 37 -2.15 19.58 -21.86
CA VAL A 37 -2.09 20.53 -20.75
C VAL A 37 -0.72 21.23 -20.76
N GLU A 38 -0.69 22.52 -21.12
CA GLU A 38 0.55 23.30 -21.14
C GLU A 38 0.97 23.82 -19.75
N ALA A 39 0.00 24.09 -18.88
CA ALA A 39 0.19 24.51 -17.49
C ALA A 39 -1.12 24.30 -16.71
N ILE A 40 -1.03 24.02 -15.42
CA ILE A 40 -2.20 23.93 -14.54
C ILE A 40 -2.31 25.24 -13.76
N GLU A 41 -3.42 25.96 -13.93
CA GLU A 41 -3.69 27.18 -13.16
C GLU A 41 -4.44 26.79 -11.89
N GLY A 42 -3.76 26.87 -10.75
CA GLY A 42 -4.36 26.63 -9.44
C GLY A 42 -5.21 27.81 -8.95
N PRO A 43 -5.92 27.63 -7.81
CA PRO A 43 -6.69 28.70 -7.20
C PRO A 43 -5.82 29.95 -6.98
N ASP A 44 -6.42 31.13 -7.15
CA ASP A 44 -5.76 32.45 -7.10
C ASP A 44 -4.70 32.74 -8.21
N GLY A 45 -4.62 31.93 -9.26
CA GLY A 45 -3.76 32.17 -10.43
C GLY A 45 -2.29 31.77 -10.21
N MET A 46 -2.05 30.87 -9.27
CA MET A 46 -0.74 30.25 -9.03
C MET A 46 -0.56 29.08 -10.00
N GLU A 47 0.59 29.01 -10.68
CA GLU A 47 0.89 27.90 -11.59
C GLU A 47 1.30 26.65 -10.80
N VAL A 48 0.72 25.51 -11.18
CA VAL A 48 1.07 24.17 -10.74
C VAL A 48 1.67 23.43 -11.94
N ASP A 49 2.87 22.89 -11.77
CA ASP A 49 3.56 22.19 -12.87
C ASP A 49 3.15 20.73 -12.89
N LEU A 50 2.64 20.25 -14.03
CA LEU A 50 2.38 18.83 -14.25
C LEU A 50 3.70 18.11 -14.58
N LEU A 51 4.06 17.11 -13.79
CA LEU A 51 5.31 16.37 -13.93
C LEU A 51 5.12 15.07 -14.71
N ASP A 52 4.11 14.28 -14.32
CA ASP A 52 3.79 12.99 -14.96
C ASP A 52 2.33 12.57 -14.67
N THR A 53 1.84 11.58 -15.40
CA THR A 53 0.50 10.99 -15.22
C THR A 53 0.48 9.50 -15.49
N ILE A 54 -0.17 8.75 -14.62
CA ILE A 54 -0.48 7.33 -14.82
C ILE A 54 -2.00 7.18 -14.94
N VAL A 55 -2.44 6.48 -15.99
CA VAL A 55 -3.86 6.28 -16.29
C VAL A 55 -4.18 4.78 -16.30
N ALA A 56 -5.02 4.33 -15.39
CA ALA A 56 -5.49 2.96 -15.31
C ALA A 56 -7.01 2.88 -15.45
N VAL A 57 -7.50 2.30 -16.55
CA VAL A 57 -8.96 2.20 -16.82
C VAL A 57 -9.47 0.79 -16.49
N TYR A 58 -10.51 0.73 -15.67
CA TYR A 58 -11.24 -0.50 -15.29
C TYR A 58 -12.68 -0.47 -15.86
N PRO A 59 -13.47 -1.55 -15.77
CA PRO A 59 -14.80 -1.60 -16.42
C PRO A 59 -15.78 -0.49 -16.00
N GLY A 60 -15.66 0.02 -14.77
CA GLY A 60 -16.53 1.05 -14.20
C GLY A 60 -15.96 2.47 -14.19
N GLY A 61 -14.74 2.70 -14.71
CA GLY A 61 -14.10 4.00 -14.54
C GLY A 61 -12.60 4.01 -14.81
N ALA A 62 -11.90 4.98 -14.25
CA ALA A 62 -10.45 5.13 -14.32
C ALA A 62 -9.88 5.64 -13.00
N LEU A 63 -8.76 5.06 -12.61
CA LEU A 63 -7.88 5.54 -11.57
C LEU A 63 -6.72 6.29 -12.22
N LEU A 64 -6.47 7.51 -11.79
CA LEU A 64 -5.42 8.38 -12.28
C LEU A 64 -4.46 8.68 -11.12
N LYS A 65 -3.15 8.58 -11.36
CA LYS A 65 -2.14 9.17 -10.46
C LYS A 65 -1.52 10.35 -11.22
N VAL A 66 -1.68 11.55 -10.67
CA VAL A 66 -1.23 12.80 -11.30
C VAL A 66 -0.14 13.40 -10.42
N PHE A 67 1.05 13.58 -10.99
CA PHE A 67 2.22 14.09 -10.29
C PHE A 67 2.36 15.57 -10.59
N VAL A 68 2.33 16.41 -9.55
CA VAL A 68 2.36 17.87 -9.71
C VAL A 68 3.36 18.53 -8.75
N ASP A 69 4.05 19.57 -9.21
CA ASP A 69 4.76 20.49 -8.33
C ASP A 69 3.82 21.63 -7.94
N ALA A 70 3.48 21.69 -6.65
CA ALA A 70 2.55 22.67 -6.10
C ALA A 70 3.12 23.34 -4.84
N PRO A 71 2.61 24.54 -4.48
CA PRO A 71 3.05 25.24 -3.27
C PRO A 71 2.47 24.63 -1.98
N ALA A 72 1.27 24.03 -2.02
CA ALA A 72 0.70 23.29 -0.89
C ALA A 72 -0.22 22.16 -1.38
N LEU A 73 -0.55 21.22 -0.48
CA LEU A 73 -1.40 20.06 -0.77
C LEU A 73 -2.78 20.47 -1.32
N GLU A 74 -3.42 21.49 -0.72
CA GLU A 74 -4.74 21.98 -1.17
C GLU A 74 -4.69 22.48 -2.63
N PHE A 75 -3.60 23.16 -3.01
CA PHE A 75 -3.39 23.60 -4.38
C PHE A 75 -3.19 22.40 -5.31
N ALA A 76 -2.43 21.37 -4.90
CA ALA A 76 -2.27 20.17 -5.72
C ALA A 76 -3.61 19.47 -5.98
N GLU A 77 -4.39 19.20 -4.92
CA GLU A 77 -5.67 18.48 -5.02
C GLU A 77 -6.70 19.28 -5.83
N GLU A 78 -6.89 20.56 -5.54
CA GLU A 78 -7.87 21.40 -6.25
C GLU A 78 -7.50 21.58 -7.72
N SER A 79 -6.21 21.80 -8.00
CA SER A 79 -5.72 21.98 -9.37
C SER A 79 -5.88 20.73 -10.20
N VAL A 80 -5.51 19.56 -9.66
CA VAL A 80 -5.69 18.28 -10.35
C VAL A 80 -7.18 17.96 -10.52
N ARG A 81 -8.01 18.17 -9.48
CA ARG A 81 -9.47 17.99 -9.58
C ARG A 81 -10.06 18.84 -10.70
N SER A 82 -9.64 20.10 -10.80
CA SER A 82 -10.07 21.01 -11.86
C SER A 82 -9.65 20.51 -13.24
N VAL A 83 -8.38 20.16 -13.42
CA VAL A 83 -7.85 19.69 -14.71
C VAL A 83 -8.53 18.40 -15.15
N VAL A 84 -8.65 17.41 -14.27
CA VAL A 84 -9.34 16.15 -14.60
C VAL A 84 -10.80 16.41 -14.94
N GLY A 85 -11.49 17.27 -14.19
CA GLY A 85 -12.86 17.67 -14.50
C GLY A 85 -12.99 18.26 -15.91
N GLU A 86 -12.11 19.20 -16.27
CA GLU A 86 -12.08 19.80 -17.60
C GLU A 86 -11.76 18.78 -18.71
N LEU A 87 -10.84 17.85 -18.46
CA LEU A 87 -10.48 16.78 -19.40
C LEU A 87 -11.68 15.85 -19.68
N LEU A 88 -12.42 15.47 -18.64
CA LEU A 88 -13.62 14.65 -18.76
C LEU A 88 -14.71 15.39 -19.54
N GLU A 89 -14.91 16.68 -19.29
CA GLU A 89 -15.90 17.51 -20.00
C GLU A 89 -15.54 17.77 -21.47
N ARG A 90 -14.25 17.80 -21.82
CA ARG A 90 -13.77 18.10 -23.18
C ARG A 90 -14.11 17.02 -24.19
N SER A 91 -14.30 15.79 -23.74
CA SER A 91 -14.66 14.65 -24.58
C SER A 91 -16.13 14.28 -24.42
N GLU A 92 -16.91 14.33 -25.50
CA GLU A 92 -18.31 13.85 -25.48
C GLU A 92 -18.43 12.38 -25.02
N LEU A 93 -17.35 11.60 -25.11
CA LEU A 93 -17.31 10.19 -24.70
C LEU A 93 -17.05 10.01 -23.19
N LEU A 94 -16.52 11.04 -22.52
CA LEU A 94 -16.18 11.02 -21.08
C LEU A 94 -17.08 11.94 -20.26
N ALA A 95 -17.93 12.75 -20.90
CA ALA A 95 -18.74 13.78 -20.23
C ALA A 95 -19.73 13.25 -19.16
N ASP A 96 -20.07 11.96 -19.18
CA ASP A 96 -20.94 11.32 -18.18
C ASP A 96 -20.17 10.74 -16.98
N TRP A 97 -18.84 10.92 -16.94
CA TRP A 97 -17.98 10.46 -15.85
C TRP A 97 -17.95 11.46 -14.71
N GLN A 98 -17.84 10.98 -13.48
CA GLN A 98 -17.78 11.80 -12.28
C GLN A 98 -16.55 11.43 -11.45
N ILE A 99 -15.87 12.44 -10.91
CA ILE A 99 -14.80 12.25 -9.94
C ILE A 99 -15.45 11.88 -8.61
N GLU A 100 -15.26 10.65 -8.15
CA GLU A 100 -15.72 10.20 -6.84
C GLU A 100 -14.71 10.57 -5.74
N ARG A 101 -13.42 10.36 -6.03
CA ARG A 101 -12.32 10.62 -5.11
C ARG A 101 -11.22 11.39 -5.82
N CYS A 102 -10.66 12.38 -5.15
CA CYS A 102 -9.48 13.10 -5.60
C CYS A 102 -8.73 13.51 -4.34
N GLU A 103 -7.64 12.83 -4.05
CA GLU A 103 -6.94 12.96 -2.77
C GLU A 103 -5.45 12.95 -3.00
N VAL A 104 -4.72 13.73 -2.21
CA VAL A 104 -3.26 13.71 -2.21
C VAL A 104 -2.78 12.68 -1.20
N GLU A 105 -1.96 11.74 -1.66
CA GLU A 105 -1.19 10.87 -0.79
C GLU A 105 0.18 11.52 -0.54
N LEU A 106 0.51 11.74 0.72
CA LEU A 106 1.79 12.30 1.14
C LEU A 106 2.46 11.37 2.11
N HIS A 107 3.76 11.13 1.88
CA HIS A 107 4.61 10.54 2.90
C HIS A 107 4.51 11.33 4.20
N PRO A 108 4.43 10.69 5.39
CA PRO A 108 4.26 11.38 6.67
C PRO A 108 5.27 12.50 6.91
N GLU A 109 6.51 12.33 6.46
CA GLU A 109 7.55 13.36 6.56
C GLU A 109 7.28 14.57 5.67
N LEU A 110 6.82 14.36 4.44
CA LEU A 110 6.42 15.45 3.53
C LEU A 110 5.14 16.12 4.02
N ALA A 111 4.21 15.36 4.59
CA ALA A 111 3.04 15.93 5.26
C ALA A 111 3.47 16.83 6.43
N GLN A 112 4.45 16.41 7.23
CA GLN A 112 4.98 17.21 8.32
C GLN A 112 5.73 18.45 7.82
N GLU A 113 6.54 18.34 6.75
CA GLU A 113 7.21 19.46 6.12
C GLU A 113 6.20 20.46 5.52
N SER A 114 5.20 19.96 4.80
CA SER A 114 4.12 20.76 4.22
C SER A 114 3.34 21.51 5.31
N LEU A 115 2.99 20.83 6.42
CA LEU A 115 2.36 21.45 7.59
C LEU A 115 3.26 22.51 8.26
N ALA A 116 4.57 22.27 8.31
CA ALA A 116 5.53 23.23 8.87
C ALA A 116 5.77 24.44 7.95
N ALA A 117 5.61 24.27 6.64
CA ALA A 117 5.78 25.30 5.63
C ALA A 117 4.52 26.16 5.43
N ALA A 118 3.37 25.74 5.97
CA ALA A 118 2.10 26.46 5.89
C ALA A 118 2.15 27.76 6.72
N ASP A 119 2.53 28.87 6.08
CA ASP A 119 2.49 30.21 6.67
C ASP A 119 1.12 30.88 6.43
N GLY A 120 0.39 31.20 7.50
CA GLY A 120 -0.93 31.86 7.40
C GLY A 120 -1.60 32.15 8.76
N PRO A 121 -2.71 32.92 8.79
CA PRO A 121 -3.46 33.18 10.03
C PRO A 121 -4.03 31.89 10.67
N ASP A 122 -4.18 30.84 9.87
CA ASP A 122 -4.67 29.52 10.25
C ASP A 122 -3.56 28.51 10.57
N ALA A 123 -2.29 28.90 10.46
CA ALA A 123 -1.16 28.05 10.84
C ALA A 123 -1.28 27.60 12.32
N PRO A 124 -0.99 26.32 12.64
CA PRO A 124 -1.05 25.84 14.00
C PRO A 124 -0.05 26.61 14.89
N PRO A 125 -0.46 27.10 16.07
CA PRO A 125 0.48 27.79 16.97
C PRO A 125 1.62 26.86 17.40
N ASP A 126 2.83 27.43 17.49
CA ASP A 126 4.04 26.69 17.88
C ASP A 126 3.89 25.99 19.24
N ASP A 127 3.19 26.62 20.20
CA ASP A 127 2.95 26.08 21.54
C ASP A 127 1.88 24.96 21.51
N PRO A 128 2.21 23.72 21.93
CA PRO A 128 1.26 22.61 22.03
C PRO A 128 0.03 22.92 22.90
N ALA A 129 0.18 23.75 23.94
CA ALA A 129 -0.93 24.14 24.82
C ALA A 129 -1.92 25.08 24.11
N ASP A 130 -1.40 26.02 23.31
CA ASP A 130 -2.22 26.93 22.51
C ASP A 130 -2.90 26.20 21.35
N ARG A 131 -2.22 25.21 20.74
CA ARG A 131 -2.82 24.28 19.77
C ARG A 131 -4.00 23.54 20.38
N LYS A 132 -3.82 22.95 21.56
CA LYS A 132 -4.88 22.25 22.28
C LYS A 132 -6.05 23.18 22.62
N ALA A 133 -5.77 24.41 23.06
CA ALA A 133 -6.81 25.39 23.38
C ALA A 133 -7.61 25.80 22.14
N ARG A 134 -6.94 26.05 21.00
CA ARG A 134 -7.59 26.33 19.71
C ARG A 134 -8.46 25.18 19.22
N HIS A 135 -8.00 23.93 19.33
CA HIS A 135 -8.82 22.76 18.98
C HIS A 135 -10.09 22.67 19.82
N ILE A 136 -10.00 22.95 21.13
CA ILE A 136 -11.15 22.95 22.03
C ILE A 136 -12.11 24.10 21.72
N GLU A 137 -11.61 25.31 21.44
CA GLU A 137 -12.46 26.46 21.09
C GLU A 137 -13.13 26.29 19.72
N ARG A 138 -12.41 25.78 18.71
CA ARG A 138 -12.95 25.54 17.36
C ARG A 138 -14.04 24.46 17.35
N SER A 139 -13.85 23.38 18.12
CA SER A 139 -14.89 22.35 18.33
C SER A 139 -16.18 22.86 18.99
N THR A 140 -16.18 24.05 19.59
CA THR A 140 -17.39 24.66 20.17
C THR A 140 -18.04 25.74 19.29
N ALA A 141 -17.36 26.17 18.23
CA ALA A 141 -17.81 27.27 17.36
C ALA A 141 -18.26 26.80 15.96
N GLU A 142 -17.77 25.66 15.48
CA GLU A 142 -18.10 25.08 14.17
C GLU A 142 -18.94 23.80 14.36
N ASP A 143 -20.25 23.95 14.57
CA ASP A 143 -21.25 22.86 14.53
C ASP A 143 -22.00 22.84 13.17
N ASP A 144 -21.41 23.49 12.14
CA ASP A 144 -22.01 23.67 10.80
C ASP A 144 -21.01 23.44 9.63
N SER A 145 -19.78 22.95 9.88
CA SER A 145 -18.99 22.26 8.83
C SER A 145 -19.29 20.77 8.95
N GLU A 146 -19.49 20.04 7.86
CA GLU A 146 -19.56 18.57 7.87
C GLU A 146 -18.34 18.02 8.61
N GLY A 147 -18.54 17.71 9.89
CA GLY A 147 -17.45 17.34 10.79
C GLY A 147 -16.89 16.01 10.34
N TYR A 148 -15.56 15.92 10.28
CA TYR A 148 -14.86 14.65 10.16
C TYR A 148 -15.31 13.73 11.29
N ASP A 149 -16.28 12.86 11.00
CA ASP A 149 -16.78 11.88 11.94
C ASP A 149 -15.87 10.65 11.88
N ALA A 150 -14.85 10.66 12.74
CA ALA A 150 -13.88 9.59 12.83
C ALA A 150 -14.55 8.24 13.15
N GLU A 151 -15.64 8.23 13.90
CA GLU A 151 -16.40 7.02 14.25
C GLU A 151 -17.14 6.50 13.01
N ALA A 152 -17.80 7.37 12.24
CA ALA A 152 -18.42 6.99 10.97
C ALA A 152 -17.39 6.51 9.94
N LYS A 153 -16.20 7.13 9.86
CA LYS A 153 -15.12 6.69 8.98
C LYS A 153 -14.60 5.31 9.39
N ALA A 154 -14.34 5.09 10.69
CA ALA A 154 -13.90 3.79 11.19
C ALA A 154 -14.93 2.69 10.90
N GLU A 155 -16.22 2.95 11.09
CA GLU A 155 -17.29 1.99 10.76
C GLU A 155 -17.38 1.72 9.25
N ALA A 156 -17.21 2.73 8.41
CA ALA A 156 -17.18 2.57 6.96
C ALA A 156 -16.00 1.69 6.50
N VAL A 157 -14.79 1.97 7.01
CA VAL A 157 -13.58 1.18 6.71
C VAL A 157 -13.72 -0.24 7.23
N ARG A 158 -14.24 -0.43 8.46
CA ARG A 158 -14.55 -1.76 8.99
C ARG A 158 -15.51 -2.53 8.07
N GLY A 159 -16.56 -1.85 7.59
CA GLY A 159 -17.49 -2.43 6.63
C GLY A 159 -16.83 -2.86 5.31
N GLN A 160 -15.90 -2.05 4.79
CA GLN A 160 -15.10 -2.39 3.60
C GLN A 160 -14.21 -3.60 3.83
N MET A 161 -13.42 -3.62 4.91
CA MET A 161 -12.57 -4.77 5.27
C MET A 161 -13.40 -6.06 5.37
N LEU A 162 -14.53 -6.03 6.09
CA LEU A 162 -15.41 -7.20 6.22
C LEU A 162 -15.99 -7.68 4.89
N ALA A 163 -16.18 -6.80 3.91
CA ALA A 163 -16.63 -7.15 2.56
C ALA A 163 -15.51 -7.79 1.73
N LEU A 164 -14.25 -7.37 1.93
CA LEU A 164 -13.06 -7.89 1.25
C LEU A 164 -12.58 -9.23 1.80
N ALA A 165 -13.01 -9.63 3.01
CA ALA A 165 -12.51 -10.85 3.66
C ALA A 165 -12.66 -12.12 2.81
N ASP A 166 -13.75 -12.25 2.05
CA ASP A 166 -14.00 -13.42 1.19
C ASP A 166 -13.13 -13.44 -0.08
N ASP A 167 -12.45 -12.33 -0.40
CA ASP A 167 -11.47 -12.27 -1.49
C ASP A 167 -10.12 -12.85 -1.10
N LEU A 168 -9.84 -13.06 0.19
CA LEU A 168 -8.65 -13.76 0.67
C LEU A 168 -8.80 -15.30 0.56
N ARG A 169 -9.01 -15.79 -0.67
CA ARG A 169 -9.52 -17.15 -0.95
C ARG A 169 -8.61 -18.31 -0.57
N SER A 170 -7.32 -18.05 -0.38
CA SER A 170 -6.35 -19.10 -0.05
C SER A 170 -6.32 -19.50 1.43
N PHE A 171 -6.96 -18.73 2.31
CA PHE A 171 -6.80 -18.91 3.75
C PHE A 171 -8.16 -19.14 4.43
N PRO A 172 -8.49 -20.38 4.83
CA PRO A 172 -9.68 -20.65 5.62
C PRO A 172 -9.56 -20.05 7.04
N PRO A 173 -10.69 -19.85 7.77
CA PRO A 173 -10.68 -19.26 9.10
C PRO A 173 -9.74 -19.93 10.12
N VAL A 174 -9.49 -21.24 9.99
CA VAL A 174 -8.54 -21.96 10.86
C VAL A 174 -7.10 -21.41 10.76
N MET A 175 -6.71 -20.83 9.62
CA MET A 175 -5.41 -20.18 9.47
C MET A 175 -5.29 -18.94 10.36
N PHE A 176 -6.41 -18.36 10.79
CA PHE A 176 -6.47 -17.22 11.69
C PHE A 176 -6.77 -17.63 13.14
N GLY A 177 -6.65 -18.92 13.49
CA GLY A 177 -6.82 -19.40 14.86
C GLY A 177 -8.28 -19.68 15.28
N VAL A 178 -9.22 -19.76 14.33
CA VAL A 178 -10.59 -20.23 14.61
C VAL A 178 -10.58 -21.76 14.76
N LEU A 179 -11.07 -22.27 15.90
CA LEU A 179 -11.19 -23.71 16.14
C LEU A 179 -12.30 -24.33 15.26
N ASP A 180 -12.03 -25.51 14.71
CA ASP A 180 -13.06 -26.31 14.03
C ASP A 180 -13.91 -27.07 15.07
N ASP A 181 -15.20 -27.27 14.78
CA ASP A 181 -16.16 -28.00 15.65
C ASP A 181 -15.71 -29.45 16.00
N GLU A 182 -14.69 -30.00 15.36
CA GLU A 182 -14.14 -31.34 15.62
C GLU A 182 -13.05 -31.37 16.72
N ASP A 183 -12.50 -30.22 17.11
CA ASP A 183 -11.46 -30.11 18.16
C ASP A 183 -12.06 -29.89 19.58
N ASP A 184 -13.39 -29.82 19.69
CA ASP A 184 -14.15 -29.66 20.96
C ASP A 184 -14.18 -30.92 21.86
N GLU A 185 -13.59 -32.05 21.44
CA GLU A 185 -13.62 -33.31 22.20
C GLU A 185 -12.52 -33.45 23.27
N ASP A 186 -11.50 -32.58 23.27
CA ASP A 186 -10.48 -32.56 24.32
C ASP A 186 -10.93 -31.67 25.49
N GLU A 187 -11.58 -32.30 26.47
CA GLU A 187 -12.15 -31.73 27.71
C GLU A 187 -11.13 -31.00 28.64
N ASP A 188 -9.88 -30.82 28.19
CA ASP A 188 -8.76 -30.13 28.86
C ASP A 188 -8.00 -29.14 27.93
N GLY A 189 -8.54 -28.80 26.74
CA GLY A 189 -7.92 -27.86 25.79
C GLY A 189 -8.23 -26.39 26.10
N ASP A 190 -7.22 -25.52 26.07
CA ASP A 190 -7.34 -24.09 26.40
C ASP A 190 -8.25 -23.35 25.39
N THR A 191 -9.57 -23.38 25.61
CA THR A 191 -10.58 -22.59 24.89
C THR A 191 -10.39 -21.07 25.08
N GLU A 192 -9.42 -20.66 25.91
CA GLU A 192 -9.07 -19.28 26.23
C GLU A 192 -8.25 -18.59 25.12
N PHE A 193 -7.68 -19.35 24.16
CA PHE A 193 -6.85 -18.81 23.07
C PHE A 193 -7.50 -18.88 21.67
N ALA A 194 -8.77 -19.31 21.58
CA ALA A 194 -9.46 -19.40 20.29
C ALA A 194 -9.84 -18.00 19.77
N VAL A 195 -9.44 -17.70 18.53
CA VAL A 195 -9.81 -16.45 17.87
C VAL A 195 -11.28 -16.51 17.44
N SER A 196 -12.01 -15.42 17.62
CA SER A 196 -13.41 -15.37 17.22
C SER A 196 -13.55 -15.35 15.68
N PRO A 197 -14.62 -15.94 15.10
CA PRO A 197 -14.84 -15.86 13.65
C PRO A 197 -14.99 -14.44 13.12
N GLU A 198 -15.43 -13.49 13.95
CA GLU A 198 -15.57 -12.08 13.56
C GLU A 198 -14.21 -11.39 13.47
N ASP A 199 -13.31 -11.64 14.44
CA ASP A 199 -11.95 -11.07 14.44
C ASP A 199 -11.11 -11.66 13.32
N ALA A 200 -11.19 -12.98 13.11
CA ALA A 200 -10.56 -13.66 11.98
C ALA A 200 -11.04 -13.09 10.63
N LYS A 201 -12.34 -12.83 10.50
CA LYS A 201 -12.91 -12.22 9.29
C LYS A 201 -12.42 -10.79 9.08
N LEU A 202 -12.34 -10.00 10.14
CA LEU A 202 -11.82 -8.63 10.06
C LEU A 202 -10.34 -8.62 9.69
N ALA A 203 -9.52 -9.47 10.30
CA ALA A 203 -8.10 -9.62 9.99
C ALA A 203 -7.86 -10.04 8.53
N ALA A 204 -8.61 -11.03 8.03
CA ALA A 204 -8.55 -11.45 6.63
C ALA A 204 -8.90 -10.31 5.66
N GLY A 205 -9.95 -9.56 5.98
CA GLY A 205 -10.35 -8.37 5.22
C GLY A 205 -9.32 -7.25 5.24
N ALA A 206 -8.70 -7.03 6.40
CA ALA A 206 -7.66 -6.02 6.59
C ALA A 206 -6.40 -6.33 5.77
N LEU A 207 -5.99 -7.61 5.66
CA LEU A 207 -4.88 -8.02 4.79
C LEU A 207 -5.12 -7.69 3.31
N VAL A 208 -6.36 -7.88 2.82
CA VAL A 208 -6.73 -7.52 1.45
C VAL A 208 -6.75 -6.00 1.27
N TYR A 209 -7.29 -5.28 2.25
CA TYR A 209 -7.32 -3.82 2.24
C TYR A 209 -5.90 -3.21 2.25
N ALA A 210 -5.03 -3.68 3.14
CA ALA A 210 -3.65 -3.24 3.28
C ALA A 210 -2.77 -3.63 2.08
N THR A 211 -3.17 -4.65 1.30
CA THR A 211 -2.47 -4.99 0.05
C THR A 211 -2.52 -3.83 -0.94
N ASP A 212 -3.66 -3.13 -1.03
CA ASP A 212 -3.82 -1.99 -1.95
C ASP A 212 -2.90 -0.83 -1.54
N ILE A 213 -2.89 -0.51 -0.25
CA ILE A 213 -2.01 0.52 0.34
C ILE A 213 -0.53 0.19 0.13
N LEU A 214 -0.10 -1.01 0.53
CA LEU A 214 1.28 -1.47 0.37
C LEU A 214 1.73 -1.41 -1.10
N VAL A 215 0.87 -1.81 -2.04
CA VAL A 215 1.22 -1.77 -3.47
C VAL A 215 1.40 -0.33 -3.95
N ASP A 216 0.51 0.57 -3.57
CA ASP A 216 0.58 1.99 -3.92
C ASP A 216 1.83 2.66 -3.32
N GLU A 217 2.14 2.40 -2.06
CA GLU A 217 3.33 2.93 -1.37
C GLU A 217 4.63 2.37 -1.99
N LEU A 218 4.67 1.09 -2.35
CA LEU A 218 5.80 0.52 -3.09
C LEU A 218 5.96 1.08 -4.51
N PHE A 219 4.88 1.46 -5.19
CA PHE A 219 4.97 2.18 -6.46
C PHE A 219 5.66 3.53 -6.29
N GLN A 220 5.31 4.26 -5.23
CA GLN A 220 5.93 5.55 -4.90
C GLN A 220 7.42 5.36 -4.58
N ASP A 221 7.77 4.36 -3.78
CA ASP A 221 9.18 4.05 -3.48
C ASP A 221 10.00 3.72 -4.73
N VAL A 222 9.43 2.89 -5.63
CA VAL A 222 10.06 2.54 -6.92
C VAL A 222 10.32 3.80 -7.74
N GLN A 223 9.37 4.74 -7.75
CA GLN A 223 9.49 5.98 -8.48
C GLN A 223 10.56 6.88 -7.88
N THR A 224 10.54 7.14 -6.57
CA THR A 224 11.56 7.95 -5.87
C THR A 224 12.97 7.44 -6.19
N LEU A 225 13.21 6.13 -6.04
CA LEU A 225 14.51 5.54 -6.36
C LEU A 225 14.87 5.62 -7.85
N THR A 226 13.88 5.60 -8.75
CA THR A 226 14.11 5.72 -10.21
C THR A 226 14.44 7.15 -10.62
N GLU A 227 13.78 8.14 -10.03
CA GLU A 227 13.98 9.56 -10.32
C GLU A 227 15.31 10.06 -9.76
N GLU A 228 15.66 9.64 -8.54
CA GLU A 228 16.93 10.00 -7.90
C GLU A 228 18.14 9.20 -8.42
N ASP A 229 17.90 8.09 -9.15
CA ASP A 229 18.94 7.15 -9.63
C ASP A 229 19.91 6.73 -8.51
N THR A 230 19.33 6.39 -7.36
CA THR A 230 20.05 6.13 -6.11
C THR A 230 19.66 4.78 -5.49
N THR A 231 20.30 4.44 -4.38
CA THR A 231 19.94 3.30 -3.53
C THR A 231 19.20 3.81 -2.30
N VAL A 232 18.43 2.95 -1.61
CA VAL A 232 17.75 3.32 -0.36
C VAL A 232 18.69 3.99 0.64
N ALA A 233 19.91 3.48 0.81
CA ALA A 233 20.89 4.06 1.74
C ALA A 233 21.42 5.46 1.34
N GLU A 234 21.27 5.83 0.08
CA GLU A 234 21.76 7.09 -0.50
C GLU A 234 20.61 7.98 -1.00
N CYS A 235 19.36 7.58 -0.74
CA CYS A 235 18.17 8.34 -1.12
C CYS A 235 18.01 9.52 -0.18
N ASP A 236 17.82 10.71 -0.74
CA ASP A 236 17.51 11.91 0.06
C ASP A 236 15.98 12.10 0.17
N GLY A 237 15.21 11.55 -0.78
CA GLY A 237 13.75 11.50 -0.74
C GLY A 237 13.20 10.44 0.23
N PRO A 238 11.98 10.66 0.75
CA PRO A 238 11.36 9.73 1.67
C PRO A 238 10.92 8.44 0.97
N LEU A 239 11.01 7.33 1.70
CA LEU A 239 10.58 6.01 1.26
C LEU A 239 9.65 5.41 2.31
N TRP A 240 8.56 4.81 1.86
CA TRP A 240 7.49 4.26 2.68
C TRP A 240 7.86 2.93 3.34
N HIS A 241 8.50 2.02 2.60
CA HIS A 241 8.72 0.65 3.09
C HIS A 241 10.13 0.13 2.88
N PHE A 242 10.88 0.61 1.88
CA PHE A 242 12.21 0.05 1.65
C PHE A 242 13.22 0.37 2.76
N GLU A 243 12.96 1.37 3.60
CA GLU A 243 13.73 1.63 4.83
C GLU A 243 13.48 0.59 5.92
N ASP A 244 12.31 -0.06 5.91
CA ASP A 244 11.93 -1.13 6.84
C ASP A 244 12.46 -2.52 6.43
N LEU A 245 13.14 -2.60 5.28
CA LEU A 245 13.88 -3.81 4.90
C LEU A 245 15.20 -3.91 5.69
N PRO A 246 15.84 -5.09 5.73
CA PRO A 246 17.08 -5.28 6.49
C PRO A 246 18.17 -4.25 6.13
N GLU A 247 18.50 -3.35 7.06
CA GLU A 247 19.35 -2.16 6.83
C GLU A 247 20.72 -2.52 6.24
N ARG A 248 21.29 -3.68 6.61
CA ARG A 248 22.61 -4.13 6.14
C ARG A 248 22.75 -4.23 4.61
N TYR A 249 21.62 -4.34 3.89
CA TYR A 249 21.61 -4.41 2.42
C TYR A 249 21.05 -3.13 1.77
N ALA A 250 20.84 -2.04 2.51
CA ALA A 250 20.24 -0.80 1.99
C ALA A 250 20.98 -0.21 0.77
N LEU A 251 22.31 -0.37 0.69
CA LEU A 251 23.13 0.00 -0.48
C LEU A 251 22.90 -0.88 -1.73
N GLN A 252 22.13 -1.96 -1.61
CA GLN A 252 21.80 -2.88 -2.70
C GLN A 252 20.34 -2.75 -3.14
N TYR A 253 19.53 -1.99 -2.41
CA TYR A 253 18.15 -1.69 -2.75
C TYR A 253 18.13 -0.50 -3.73
N ASP A 254 18.38 -0.78 -5.00
CA ASP A 254 18.25 0.20 -6.09
C ASP A 254 16.85 0.13 -6.73
N ALA A 255 16.58 1.01 -7.69
CA ALA A 255 15.33 1.01 -8.46
C ALA A 255 15.02 -0.34 -9.14
N ARG A 256 16.05 -1.15 -9.48
CA ARG A 256 15.85 -2.48 -10.08
C ARG A 256 15.40 -3.48 -9.01
N PHE A 257 16.03 -3.49 -7.84
CA PHE A 257 15.59 -4.26 -6.69
C PHE A 257 14.15 -3.92 -6.33
N ALA A 258 13.83 -2.63 -6.21
CA ALA A 258 12.51 -2.12 -5.88
C ALA A 258 11.43 -2.66 -6.82
N ARG A 259 11.65 -2.58 -8.15
CA ARG A 259 10.73 -3.14 -9.16
C ARG A 259 10.54 -4.65 -9.01
N ARG A 260 11.61 -5.40 -8.72
CA ARG A 260 11.53 -6.86 -8.51
C ARG A 260 10.74 -7.19 -7.25
N PHE A 261 10.94 -6.42 -6.19
CA PHE A 261 10.25 -6.59 -4.92
C PHE A 261 8.76 -6.28 -5.06
N LEU A 262 8.39 -5.16 -5.70
CA LEU A 262 6.99 -4.83 -6.02
C LEU A 262 6.30 -5.95 -6.82
N VAL A 263 6.96 -6.48 -7.86
CA VAL A 263 6.42 -7.64 -8.62
C VAL A 263 6.25 -8.87 -7.72
N THR A 264 7.15 -9.07 -6.75
CA THR A 264 7.07 -10.18 -5.79
C THR A 264 5.84 -10.03 -4.89
N VAL A 265 5.59 -8.83 -4.36
CA VAL A 265 4.40 -8.51 -3.56
C VAL A 265 3.13 -8.76 -4.37
N ILE A 266 3.02 -8.21 -5.58
CA ILE A 266 1.86 -8.41 -6.47
C ILE A 266 1.63 -9.89 -6.77
N ALA A 267 2.69 -10.64 -7.09
CA ALA A 267 2.56 -12.07 -7.40
C ALA A 267 2.15 -12.89 -6.17
N MET A 268 2.66 -12.55 -4.98
CA MET A 268 2.29 -13.20 -3.72
C MET A 268 0.82 -12.94 -3.37
N THR A 269 0.39 -11.68 -3.37
CA THR A 269 -0.98 -11.30 -2.98
C THR A 269 -2.02 -11.74 -4.02
N THR A 270 -1.65 -11.83 -5.29
CA THR A 270 -2.48 -12.50 -6.31
C THR A 270 -2.76 -13.95 -5.93
N ARG A 271 -1.75 -14.70 -5.45
CA ARG A 271 -1.95 -16.09 -5.00
C ARG A 271 -2.78 -16.18 -3.73
N PHE A 272 -2.68 -15.18 -2.85
CA PHE A 272 -3.52 -15.11 -1.66
C PHE A 272 -5.00 -14.98 -2.03
N THR A 273 -5.30 -14.20 -3.06
CA THR A 273 -6.67 -13.84 -3.45
C THR A 273 -7.29 -14.77 -4.51
N ASP A 274 -6.50 -15.42 -5.35
CA ASP A 274 -7.01 -16.33 -6.39
C ASP A 274 -7.22 -17.78 -5.91
N GLY A 275 -6.80 -18.11 -4.69
CA GLY A 275 -6.94 -19.45 -4.10
C GLY A 275 -5.82 -20.43 -4.48
N SER A 276 -4.74 -19.97 -5.14
CA SER A 276 -3.64 -20.83 -5.60
C SER A 276 -2.43 -20.86 -4.66
N PHE A 277 -2.45 -20.11 -3.57
CA PHE A 277 -1.36 -20.12 -2.59
C PHE A 277 -1.20 -21.50 -1.96
N GLN A 278 0.05 -21.89 -1.75
CA GLN A 278 0.43 -23.13 -1.07
C GLN A 278 1.48 -22.88 0.00
N GLN A 279 2.46 -22.04 -0.32
CA GLN A 279 3.58 -21.66 0.53
C GLN A 279 4.29 -20.44 -0.07
N LEU A 280 5.06 -19.73 0.76
CA LEU A 280 5.96 -18.67 0.32
C LEU A 280 7.11 -19.26 -0.51
N SER A 281 7.47 -18.60 -1.59
CA SER A 281 8.34 -19.13 -2.65
C SER A 281 9.80 -18.85 -2.42
N CYS A 282 10.14 -17.73 -1.79
CA CYS A 282 11.49 -17.25 -1.58
C CYS A 282 11.53 -16.22 -0.42
N VAL A 283 12.74 -15.85 0.02
CA VAL A 283 12.95 -14.87 1.11
C VAL A 283 12.30 -13.52 0.81
N ALA A 284 12.28 -13.09 -0.45
CA ALA A 284 11.61 -11.84 -0.83
C ALA A 284 10.10 -11.88 -0.57
N GLU A 285 9.44 -13.04 -0.68
CA GLU A 285 8.04 -13.17 -0.30
C GLU A 285 7.85 -13.20 1.22
N GLU A 286 8.79 -13.73 1.98
CA GLU A 286 8.76 -13.65 3.45
C GLU A 286 8.88 -12.20 3.93
N LEU A 287 9.82 -11.44 3.36
CA LEU A 287 9.95 -10.01 3.65
C LEU A 287 8.71 -9.21 3.18
N ALA A 288 8.14 -9.56 2.03
CA ALA A 288 6.90 -8.94 1.54
C ALA A 288 5.72 -9.20 2.49
N LEU A 289 5.60 -10.41 3.04
CA LEU A 289 4.58 -10.74 4.02
C LEU A 289 4.78 -9.95 5.31
N LYS A 290 6.03 -9.78 5.77
CA LYS A 290 6.35 -8.96 6.95
C LYS A 290 5.90 -7.51 6.76
N LEU A 291 6.20 -6.91 5.60
CA LEU A 291 5.74 -5.55 5.28
C LEU A 291 4.21 -5.47 5.22
N LEU A 292 3.54 -6.44 4.58
CA LEU A 292 2.08 -6.49 4.53
C LEU A 292 1.45 -6.60 5.93
N LEU A 293 2.00 -7.45 6.80
CA LEU A 293 1.52 -7.57 8.18
C LEU A 293 1.73 -6.28 8.96
N THR A 294 2.87 -5.61 8.77
CA THR A 294 3.16 -4.31 9.38
C THR A 294 2.16 -3.26 8.93
N GLU A 295 1.93 -3.15 7.61
CA GLU A 295 0.97 -2.22 7.03
C GLU A 295 -0.47 -2.50 7.49
N THR A 296 -0.83 -3.78 7.58
CA THR A 296 -2.14 -4.20 8.11
C THR A 296 -2.33 -3.75 9.56
N ASN A 297 -1.31 -3.89 10.40
CA ASN A 297 -1.37 -3.42 11.80
C ASN A 297 -1.50 -1.89 11.86
N VAL A 298 -0.66 -1.15 11.13
CA VAL A 298 -0.69 0.32 11.07
C VAL A 298 -2.06 0.82 10.61
N THR A 299 -2.59 0.23 9.55
CA THR A 299 -3.92 0.54 9.03
C THR A 299 -5.01 0.27 10.06
N LEU A 300 -5.02 -0.89 10.72
CA LEU A 300 -6.01 -1.21 11.74
C LEU A 300 -5.91 -0.30 12.97
N GLU A 301 -4.70 0.03 13.43
CA GLU A 301 -4.47 1.00 14.51
C GLU A 301 -4.98 2.39 14.14
N THR A 302 -4.73 2.84 12.91
CA THR A 302 -5.14 4.15 12.39
C THR A 302 -6.66 4.34 12.48
N PHE A 303 -7.43 3.28 12.24
CA PHE A 303 -8.89 3.31 12.35
C PHE A 303 -9.43 2.85 13.71
N GLY A 304 -8.57 2.52 14.68
CA GLY A 304 -8.97 2.03 16.00
C GLY A 304 -9.63 0.66 15.96
N LEU A 305 -9.28 -0.16 14.97
CA LEU A 305 -9.81 -1.51 14.71
C LEU A 305 -8.86 -2.63 15.16
N LEU A 306 -7.63 -2.31 15.60
CA LEU A 306 -6.70 -3.29 16.16
C LEU A 306 -7.00 -3.50 17.65
N ASP A 307 -7.73 -4.55 17.96
CA ASP A 307 -7.90 -5.06 19.32
C ASP A 307 -7.14 -6.37 19.55
N ASP A 308 -7.16 -6.86 20.79
CA ASP A 308 -6.45 -8.09 21.17
C ASP A 308 -6.89 -9.31 20.35
N GLY A 309 -8.16 -9.36 19.91
CA GLY A 309 -8.70 -10.46 19.11
C GLY A 309 -8.20 -10.44 17.67
N VAL A 310 -8.24 -9.27 17.04
CA VAL A 310 -7.71 -9.07 15.67
C VAL A 310 -6.20 -9.24 15.64
N SER A 311 -5.49 -8.75 16.66
CA SER A 311 -4.04 -8.98 16.81
C SER A 311 -3.72 -10.47 16.89
N ALA A 312 -4.44 -11.22 17.75
CA ALA A 312 -4.25 -12.67 17.88
C ALA A 312 -4.58 -13.43 16.57
N ALA A 313 -5.54 -12.94 15.79
CA ALA A 313 -5.87 -13.48 14.47
C ALA A 313 -4.72 -13.31 13.47
N LEU A 314 -4.09 -12.13 13.43
CA LEU A 314 -2.94 -11.83 12.57
C LEU A 314 -1.69 -12.61 13.01
N ASP A 315 -1.45 -12.73 14.31
CA ASP A 315 -0.37 -13.57 14.85
C ASP A 315 -0.56 -15.04 14.46
N SER A 316 -1.78 -15.57 14.63
CA SER A 316 -2.12 -16.94 14.20
C SER A 316 -1.91 -17.13 12.70
N PHE A 317 -2.29 -16.13 11.89
CA PHE A 317 -2.07 -16.17 10.45
C PHE A 317 -0.58 -16.20 10.11
N ALA A 318 0.23 -15.33 10.72
CA ALA A 318 1.67 -15.31 10.51
C ALA A 318 2.32 -16.66 10.87
N ASP A 319 1.98 -17.21 12.03
CA ASP A 319 2.48 -18.51 12.50
C ASP A 319 2.12 -19.68 11.56
N ASN A 320 0.99 -19.61 10.88
CA ASN A 320 0.55 -20.64 9.94
C ASN A 320 1.09 -20.47 8.52
N VAL A 321 1.43 -19.24 8.10
CA VAL A 321 1.89 -18.94 6.74
C VAL A 321 3.41 -19.03 6.62
N TYR A 322 4.16 -18.61 7.64
CA TYR A 322 5.60 -18.78 7.69
C TYR A 322 5.95 -20.25 7.98
N GLU A 323 6.89 -20.81 7.22
CA GLU A 323 7.41 -22.16 7.47
C GLU A 323 8.46 -22.17 8.60
N ASP A 324 9.20 -21.07 8.72
CA ASP A 324 10.18 -20.78 9.75
C ASP A 324 10.35 -19.25 9.93
N MET A 325 11.22 -18.86 10.87
CA MET A 325 11.49 -17.46 11.19
C MET A 325 12.90 -17.04 10.77
N ASP A 326 13.50 -17.70 9.77
CA ASP A 326 14.88 -17.44 9.36
C ASP A 326 15.03 -16.01 8.82
N HIS A 327 14.02 -15.49 8.12
CA HIS A 327 14.00 -14.13 7.59
C HIS A 327 14.18 -13.03 8.67
N GLU A 328 13.75 -13.28 9.91
CA GLU A 328 13.95 -12.34 11.03
C GLU A 328 15.44 -12.14 11.35
N TRP A 329 16.30 -13.13 11.09
CA TRP A 329 17.73 -13.02 11.36
C TRP A 329 18.43 -12.02 10.44
N LEU A 330 17.81 -11.65 9.31
CA LEU A 330 18.30 -10.59 8.44
C LEU A 330 18.30 -9.22 9.14
N TYR A 331 17.45 -9.05 10.15
CA TYR A 331 17.36 -7.83 10.95
C TYR A 331 18.32 -7.81 12.16
N ASP A 332 18.89 -8.96 12.55
CA ASP A 332 19.84 -9.06 13.67
C ASP A 332 21.28 -9.19 13.16
N ASP A 333 22.06 -8.11 13.27
CA ASP A 333 23.48 -8.07 12.86
C ASP A 333 24.34 -9.16 13.52
N SER A 334 23.95 -9.66 14.69
CA SER A 334 24.68 -10.73 15.38
C SER A 334 24.54 -12.10 14.71
N MET A 335 23.55 -12.26 13.84
CA MET A 335 23.26 -13.48 13.08
C MET A 335 23.83 -13.46 11.65
N ASP A 336 24.62 -12.44 11.29
CA ASP A 336 25.24 -12.34 9.97
C ASP A 336 26.13 -13.54 9.61
N GLY A 337 25.96 -14.09 8.40
CA GLY A 337 26.68 -15.25 7.89
C GLY A 337 26.35 -16.59 8.56
N ILE A 338 25.25 -16.67 9.33
CA ILE A 338 24.83 -17.92 9.98
C ILE A 338 24.41 -18.99 8.97
N ASP A 339 23.83 -18.60 7.83
CA ASP A 339 23.46 -19.47 6.70
C ASP A 339 24.70 -20.09 6.02
N GLU A 340 25.82 -19.36 5.99
CA GLU A 340 27.12 -19.86 5.50
C GLU A 340 27.88 -20.70 6.54
N SER A 341 27.39 -20.76 7.79
CA SER A 341 28.05 -21.45 8.88
C SER A 341 27.72 -22.96 8.92
N ALA A 342 28.61 -23.74 9.53
CA ALA A 342 28.33 -25.16 9.79
C ALA A 342 27.12 -25.38 10.72
N VAL A 343 26.74 -24.37 11.51
CA VAL A 343 25.58 -24.39 12.40
C VAL A 343 24.29 -24.17 11.60
N GLY A 344 24.26 -23.19 10.69
CA GLY A 344 23.11 -22.94 9.82
C GLY A 344 22.82 -24.13 8.90
N ALA A 345 23.86 -24.73 8.30
CA ALA A 345 23.70 -25.95 7.51
C ALA A 345 23.12 -27.14 8.31
N ALA A 346 23.42 -27.22 9.62
CA ALA A 346 22.87 -28.25 10.50
C ALA A 346 21.42 -27.97 10.90
N LEU A 347 21.03 -26.69 10.98
CA LEU A 347 19.67 -26.24 11.27
C LEU A 347 18.78 -26.17 10.01
N ARG A 348 19.35 -26.40 8.82
CA ARG A 348 18.67 -26.28 7.50
C ARG A 348 18.18 -24.86 7.21
N VAL A 349 18.94 -23.88 7.67
CA VAL A 349 18.66 -22.47 7.45
C VAL A 349 18.58 -22.18 5.96
N ALA A 350 17.57 -21.44 5.53
CA ALA A 350 17.43 -21.05 4.14
C ALA A 350 18.64 -20.23 3.66
N PRO A 351 19.00 -20.25 2.37
CA PRO A 351 20.04 -19.36 1.85
C PRO A 351 19.60 -17.90 2.00
N MET A 352 20.26 -17.15 2.89
CA MET A 352 19.89 -15.79 3.27
C MET A 352 20.73 -14.71 2.57
N ALA A 353 21.79 -15.12 1.87
CA ALA A 353 22.59 -14.23 1.03
C ALA A 353 21.68 -13.42 0.09
N PHE A 354 21.88 -12.10 0.03
CA PHE A 354 21.05 -11.16 -0.75
C PHE A 354 20.75 -11.61 -2.18
N LYS A 355 21.73 -12.20 -2.89
CA LYS A 355 21.56 -12.70 -4.26
C LYS A 355 20.55 -13.84 -4.40
N ALA A 356 20.21 -14.52 -3.31
CA ALA A 356 19.28 -15.64 -3.30
C ALA A 356 17.84 -15.20 -2.94
N TRP A 357 17.60 -13.93 -2.60
CA TRP A 357 16.30 -13.50 -2.07
C TRP A 357 15.12 -13.75 -3.01
N PHE A 358 15.35 -13.65 -4.33
CA PHE A 358 14.35 -13.91 -5.35
C PHE A 358 14.49 -15.31 -5.98
N THR A 359 15.34 -16.16 -5.41
CA THR A 359 15.50 -17.56 -5.87
C THR A 359 14.48 -18.44 -5.14
N PRO A 360 13.71 -19.28 -5.86
CA PRO A 360 12.78 -20.20 -5.22
C PRO A 360 13.50 -21.15 -4.24
N PHE A 361 12.92 -21.37 -3.06
CA PHE A 361 13.49 -22.28 -2.06
C PHE A 361 13.68 -23.72 -2.55
N ASN A 362 12.85 -24.16 -3.50
CA ASN A 362 12.99 -25.44 -4.20
C ASN A 362 12.33 -25.40 -5.59
N GLU A 363 12.61 -26.41 -6.42
CA GLU A 363 12.11 -26.52 -7.81
C GLU A 363 10.58 -26.56 -7.93
N GLY A 364 9.85 -26.83 -6.84
CA GLY A 364 8.39 -26.81 -6.79
C GLY A 364 7.78 -25.44 -6.52
N ARG A 365 8.58 -24.45 -6.13
CA ARG A 365 8.12 -23.07 -5.85
C ARG A 365 8.29 -22.19 -7.09
N TYR A 366 7.36 -21.25 -7.26
CA TYR A 366 7.33 -20.36 -8.41
C TYR A 366 7.62 -18.92 -7.97
N VAL A 367 8.62 -18.31 -8.61
CA VAL A 367 8.88 -16.86 -8.53
C VAL A 367 8.58 -16.27 -9.90
N HIS A 368 7.94 -15.10 -9.91
CA HIS A 368 7.57 -14.42 -11.14
C HIS A 368 8.82 -14.12 -12.01
N PRO A 369 8.81 -14.36 -13.34
CA PRO A 369 9.98 -14.16 -14.20
C PRO A 369 10.59 -12.76 -14.14
N SER A 370 9.77 -11.72 -13.94
CA SER A 370 10.26 -10.34 -13.80
C SER A 370 10.91 -10.05 -12.44
N ALA A 371 10.72 -10.92 -11.45
CA ALA A 371 11.40 -10.86 -10.15
C ALA A 371 12.63 -11.78 -10.09
N ALA A 372 12.68 -12.83 -10.92
CA ALA A 372 13.79 -13.78 -10.97
C ALA A 372 15.11 -13.11 -11.43
N ASP A 373 16.24 -13.67 -10.99
CA ASP A 373 17.54 -13.22 -11.49
C ASP A 373 17.68 -13.48 -12.99
N GLU A 374 18.28 -12.53 -13.71
CA GLU A 374 18.64 -12.77 -15.10
C GLU A 374 19.64 -13.95 -15.16
N PRO A 375 19.44 -14.89 -16.10
CA PRO A 375 20.40 -15.97 -16.27
C PRO A 375 21.78 -15.38 -16.58
N GLU A 376 22.80 -15.82 -15.84
CA GLU A 376 24.22 -15.49 -16.09
C GLU A 376 24.56 -15.83 -17.56
N GLY A 377 24.42 -14.84 -18.46
CA GLY A 377 24.55 -15.06 -19.89
C GLY A 377 23.90 -14.00 -20.79
N ALA A 378 23.05 -13.12 -20.28
CA ALA A 378 22.40 -12.07 -21.08
C ALA A 378 23.19 -10.76 -21.19
N ALA A 379 24.31 -10.60 -20.46
CA ALA A 379 25.23 -9.49 -20.66
C ALA A 379 26.32 -9.87 -21.69
N GLN A 380 26.06 -9.59 -22.97
CA GLN A 380 27.08 -9.52 -24.03
C GLN A 380 26.88 -8.31 -24.92
#